data_AF-A0A4V6M0T9-F1
#
_entry.id   AF-A0A4V6M0T9-F1
#
_cell.length_a   1.000
_cell.length_b   1.000
_cell.length_c   1.000
_cell.angle_alpha   90.00
_cell.angle_beta   90.00
_cell.angle_gamma   90.00
#
_symmetry.space_group_name_H-M   'P 1'
#
loop_
_entity.id
_entity.type
_entity.pdbx_description
1 polymer ?
#
loop_
_entity_poly.entity_id
_entity_poly.type
_entity_poly.pdbx_seq_one_letter_code
_entity_poly.pdbx_strand_id
1 'polypeptide(L)'
;MRFASLVLLLAGLASAAHADQPPEPTRKAESKAKSDAELVEGTWVIVGLEAGGKAEPEANYRGNTLTFTPNKATLREGKYAPIDFAWALDPTRSPKTIDLTAKAVTIRGVYRFDGDDLVLCLSIGANRPTDFATRAGGDTEVFTLKRSRWERYSDKAGGFGVDLPGKPEERKRDATTVHAVKSEPERVTYLLAVTPLAGPPDEKAADAAIDATRAALLAEAAGPAKATVEFERTFKVGLATVRELTVALEVDGKDKLGARVRLFATGDRAFGLMVAGPEDAVRVANTGRFWNSFRLAGEKKKN
;
A
#
# COMPACT_ATOMS: atom_id res chain seq x y z
N MET A 1 13.52 0.46 13.97
CA MET A 1 12.47 -0.24 14.75
C MET A 1 12.57 0.02 16.26
N ARG A 2 13.00 1.22 16.69
CA ARG A 2 13.01 1.66 18.10
C ARG A 2 11.67 2.28 18.52
N PHE A 3 10.94 2.86 17.56
CA PHE A 3 9.63 3.51 17.72
C PHE A 3 8.54 2.59 18.29
N ALA A 4 8.36 1.39 17.73
CA ALA A 4 7.33 0.43 18.16
C ALA A 4 7.58 -0.14 19.57
N SER A 5 8.85 -0.28 19.96
CA SER A 5 9.25 -0.93 21.21
C SER A 5 9.01 -0.07 22.46
N LEU A 6 8.86 1.25 22.32
CA LEU A 6 8.72 2.17 23.45
C LEU A 6 7.26 2.45 23.87
N VAL A 7 6.30 2.36 22.95
CA VAL A 7 4.86 2.74 23.17
C VAL A 7 4.06 1.64 23.91
N LEU A 8 4.68 0.51 24.24
CA LEU A 8 4.00 -0.67 24.79
C LEU A 8 3.82 -0.69 26.31
N LEU A 9 4.33 0.29 27.06
CA LEU A 9 4.14 0.36 28.52
C LEU A 9 3.41 1.62 28.97
N LEU A 10 2.48 1.41 29.91
CA LEU A 10 1.77 2.35 30.80
C LEU A 10 0.31 2.66 30.43
N ALA A 11 -0.55 2.43 31.43
CA ALA A 11 -1.97 2.71 31.47
C ALA A 11 -2.28 3.51 32.75
N GLY A 12 -3.17 4.50 32.67
CA GLY A 12 -3.68 5.20 33.85
C GLY A 12 -4.38 6.53 33.56
N LEU A 13 -5.71 6.48 33.48
CA LEU A 13 -6.77 7.46 33.78
C LEU A 13 -6.66 8.94 33.34
N ALA A 14 -7.71 9.38 32.63
CA ALA A 14 -7.94 10.74 32.15
C ALA A 14 -8.81 11.60 33.09
N SER A 15 -8.74 12.92 32.94
CA SER A 15 -9.88 13.82 33.11
C SER A 15 -9.75 15.05 32.22
N ALA A 16 -10.90 15.53 31.75
CA ALA A 16 -11.09 16.53 30.70
C ALA A 16 -11.38 17.93 31.26
N ALA A 17 -11.18 18.97 30.44
CA ALA A 17 -12.00 20.18 30.47
C ALA A 17 -11.97 20.89 29.09
N HIS A 18 -13.16 21.22 28.61
CA HIS A 18 -13.45 22.08 27.45
C HIS A 18 -13.60 23.54 27.90
N ALA A 19 -13.22 24.52 27.07
CA ALA A 19 -13.75 25.87 27.14
C ALA A 19 -13.78 26.53 25.74
N ASP A 20 -14.89 27.22 25.49
CA ASP A 20 -15.37 27.88 24.26
C ASP A 20 -14.42 28.90 23.61
N GLN A 21 -14.48 29.00 22.27
CA GLN A 21 -14.05 30.18 21.51
C GLN A 21 -15.24 30.86 20.78
N PRO A 22 -15.33 32.21 20.76
CA PRO A 22 -16.32 32.96 19.96
C PRO A 22 -15.94 33.09 18.46
N PRO A 23 -16.89 33.45 17.57
CA PRO A 23 -16.76 33.26 16.12
C PRO A 23 -16.03 34.39 15.38
N GLU A 24 -15.31 34.02 14.31
CA GLU A 24 -14.66 34.93 13.36
C GLU A 24 -15.60 35.48 12.27
N PRO A 25 -15.33 36.70 11.72
CA PRO A 25 -16.02 37.23 10.56
C PRO A 25 -15.42 36.75 9.23
N THR A 26 -16.31 36.50 8.27
CA THR A 26 -16.08 35.84 6.98
C THR A 26 -15.36 36.71 5.94
N ARG A 27 -14.40 36.11 5.21
CA ARG A 27 -13.80 36.68 3.98
C ARG A 27 -13.98 35.72 2.79
N LYS A 28 -14.34 36.31 1.64
CA LYS A 28 -14.77 35.67 0.39
C LYS A 28 -13.73 34.72 -0.22
N ALA A 29 -14.26 33.71 -0.93
CA ALA A 29 -13.56 32.56 -1.50
C ALA A 29 -12.64 32.89 -2.70
N GLU A 30 -11.34 32.83 -2.45
CA GLU A 30 -10.34 32.39 -3.42
C GLU A 30 -10.40 30.85 -3.51
N SER A 31 -10.01 30.23 -4.63
CA SER A 31 -9.94 28.77 -4.72
C SER A 31 -8.98 28.26 -3.64
N LYS A 32 -9.52 27.80 -2.51
CA LYS A 32 -8.77 27.44 -1.31
C LYS A 32 -7.70 26.43 -1.70
N ALA A 33 -6.43 26.84 -1.62
CA ALA A 33 -5.34 25.89 -1.50
C ALA A 33 -5.69 24.96 -0.32
N LYS A 34 -5.56 23.65 -0.52
CA LYS A 34 -5.85 22.67 0.53
C LYS A 34 -5.01 23.01 1.76
N SER A 35 -5.63 22.98 2.93
CA SER A 35 -4.92 23.10 4.20
C SER A 35 -3.96 21.93 4.38
N ASP A 36 -2.92 22.11 5.21
CA ASP A 36 -1.99 21.03 5.54
C ASP A 36 -2.71 19.82 6.18
N ALA A 37 -3.82 20.04 6.89
CA ALA A 37 -4.68 18.97 7.41
C ALA A 37 -5.30 18.15 6.27
N GLU A 38 -5.86 18.81 5.25
CA GLU A 38 -6.40 18.13 4.05
C GLU A 38 -5.29 17.47 3.21
N LEU A 39 -4.09 18.03 3.21
CA LEU A 39 -2.94 17.46 2.51
C LEU A 39 -2.39 16.25 3.25
N VAL A 40 -2.33 16.23 4.59
CA VAL A 40 -1.74 15.08 5.31
C VAL A 40 -2.66 13.86 5.29
N GLU A 41 -3.97 14.04 5.17
CA GLU A 41 -4.94 12.94 5.15
C GLU A 41 -4.66 11.93 4.04
N GLY A 42 -4.92 10.65 4.36
CA GLY A 42 -4.68 9.52 3.48
C GLY A 42 -3.63 8.55 4.01
N THR A 43 -3.40 7.47 3.25
CA THR A 43 -2.39 6.47 3.57
C THR A 43 -1.06 6.84 2.92
N TRP A 44 0.02 6.75 3.69
CA TRP A 44 1.38 7.00 3.26
C TRP A 44 2.21 5.74 3.45
N VAL A 45 2.99 5.37 2.43
CA VAL A 45 3.93 4.25 2.46
C VAL A 45 5.29 4.79 2.88
N ILE A 46 5.92 4.20 3.89
CA ILE A 46 7.27 4.59 4.31
C ILE A 46 8.27 4.03 3.30
N VAL A 47 8.99 4.91 2.62
CA VAL A 47 9.98 4.57 1.58
C VAL A 47 11.42 4.92 1.99
N GLY A 48 11.59 5.60 3.12
CA GLY A 48 12.88 5.91 3.70
C GLY A 48 12.78 6.10 5.21
N LEU A 49 13.83 5.68 5.91
CA LEU A 49 14.00 5.89 7.34
C LEU A 49 15.46 6.17 7.62
N GLU A 50 15.73 7.24 8.36
CA GLU A 50 17.04 7.53 8.93
C GLU A 50 16.96 7.55 10.45
N ALA A 51 17.98 7.00 11.09
CA ALA A 51 18.12 7.01 12.54
C ALA A 51 19.60 7.05 12.91
N GLY A 52 19.96 7.79 13.96
CA GLY A 52 21.34 7.81 14.46
C GLY A 52 22.38 8.34 13.46
N GLY A 53 21.99 9.21 12.52
CA GLY A 53 22.87 9.81 11.51
C GLY A 53 23.11 8.94 10.28
N LYS A 54 22.31 7.90 10.07
CA LYS A 54 22.45 6.97 8.93
C LYS A 54 21.09 6.51 8.41
N ALA A 55 21.06 6.10 7.15
CA ALA A 55 19.93 5.38 6.59
C ALA A 55 19.77 4.02 7.27
N GLU A 56 18.53 3.68 7.62
CA GLU A 56 18.18 2.36 8.15
C GLU A 56 18.03 1.34 7.00
N PRO A 57 18.35 0.06 7.23
CA PRO A 57 18.08 -1.00 6.27
C PRO A 57 16.61 -1.03 5.86
N GLU A 58 16.32 -1.18 4.56
CA GLU A 58 14.94 -1.18 4.03
C GLU A 58 14.03 -2.20 4.71
N ALA A 59 14.58 -3.36 5.10
CA ALA A 59 13.86 -4.41 5.81
C ALA A 59 13.20 -3.93 7.14
N ASN A 60 13.65 -2.79 7.69
CA ASN A 60 13.11 -2.22 8.93
C ASN A 60 11.83 -1.41 8.73
N TYR A 61 11.55 -0.93 7.51
CA TYR A 61 10.42 -0.04 7.24
C TYR A 61 9.59 -0.40 6.01
N ARG A 62 10.10 -1.26 5.12
CA ARG A 62 9.42 -1.65 3.90
C ARG A 62 8.06 -2.29 4.21
N GLY A 63 7.02 -1.81 3.53
CA GLY A 63 5.64 -2.27 3.72
C GLY A 63 4.93 -1.59 4.89
N ASN A 64 5.63 -0.77 5.69
CA ASN A 64 5.01 -0.01 6.76
C ASN A 64 4.24 1.17 6.18
N THR A 65 3.11 1.49 6.81
CA THR A 65 2.24 2.59 6.39
C THR A 65 1.83 3.47 7.56
N LEU A 66 1.68 4.76 7.29
CA LEU A 66 1.09 5.73 8.20
C LEU A 66 -0.18 6.30 7.55
N THR A 67 -1.34 6.07 8.17
CA THR A 67 -2.63 6.53 7.63
C THR A 67 -3.19 7.64 8.50
N PHE A 68 -3.35 8.83 7.93
CA PHE A 68 -4.00 9.95 8.60
C PHE A 68 -5.47 10.03 8.18
N THR A 69 -6.34 10.16 9.18
CA THR A 69 -7.77 10.46 9.06
C THR A 69 -8.06 11.67 9.94
N PRO A 70 -9.20 12.38 9.79
CA PRO A 70 -9.51 13.56 10.61
C PRO A 70 -9.37 13.33 12.12
N ASN A 71 -9.61 12.09 12.59
CA ASN A 71 -9.67 11.77 14.01
C ASN A 71 -8.43 11.07 14.57
N LYS A 72 -7.61 10.44 13.70
CA LYS A 72 -6.45 9.66 14.14
C LYS A 72 -5.44 9.41 13.02
N ALA A 73 -4.21 9.12 13.42
CA ALA A 73 -3.16 8.55 12.59
C ALA A 73 -2.93 7.09 13.00
N THR A 74 -2.78 6.18 12.05
CA THR A 74 -2.53 4.75 12.32
C THR A 74 -1.23 4.33 11.66
N LEU A 75 -0.26 3.89 12.47
CA LEU A 75 0.97 3.24 12.01
C LEU A 75 0.75 1.73 11.93
N ARG A 76 1.04 1.14 10.78
CA ARG A 76 1.08 -0.32 10.58
C ARG A 76 2.51 -0.73 10.28
N GLU A 77 3.08 -1.60 11.11
CA GLU A 77 4.44 -2.10 10.95
C GLU A 77 4.45 -3.62 10.80
N GLY A 78 4.66 -4.11 9.58
CA GLY A 78 4.71 -5.53 9.26
C GLY A 78 3.62 -6.36 9.96
N LYS A 79 4.05 -7.24 10.87
CA LYS A 79 3.19 -8.17 11.61
C LYS A 79 2.69 -7.67 12.97
N TYR A 80 3.11 -6.47 13.39
CA TYR A 80 2.73 -5.92 14.69
C TYR A 80 1.29 -5.38 14.66
N ALA A 81 0.66 -5.34 15.84
CA ALA A 81 -0.62 -4.69 15.98
C ALA A 81 -0.49 -3.19 15.60
N PRO A 82 -1.46 -2.62 14.86
CA PRO A 82 -1.41 -1.20 14.51
C PRO A 82 -1.38 -0.31 15.74
N ILE A 83 -0.64 0.80 15.66
CA ILE A 83 -0.60 1.83 16.69
C ILE A 83 -1.42 3.01 16.22
N ASP A 84 -2.43 3.39 17.00
CA ASP A 84 -3.25 4.57 16.76
C ASP A 84 -2.73 5.76 17.57
N PHE A 85 -2.66 6.93 16.93
CA PHE A 85 -2.27 8.20 17.49
C PHE A 85 -3.39 9.23 17.28
N ALA A 86 -3.64 10.08 18.28
CA ALA A 86 -4.18 11.40 17.99
C ALA A 86 -3.07 12.24 17.32
N TRP A 87 -3.42 13.12 16.38
CA TRP A 87 -2.42 13.96 15.70
C TRP A 87 -2.85 15.42 15.65
N ALA A 88 -1.88 16.32 15.67
CA ALA A 88 -2.08 17.75 15.51
C ALA A 88 -0.95 18.34 14.65
N LEU A 89 -1.31 19.22 13.71
CA LEU A 89 -0.36 20.00 12.92
C LEU A 89 -0.42 21.47 13.33
N ASP A 90 0.75 22.11 13.37
CA ASP A 90 0.85 23.57 13.41
C ASP A 90 1.69 24.04 12.22
N PRO A 91 1.03 24.48 11.12
CA PRO A 91 1.70 24.96 9.91
C PRO A 91 2.28 26.38 10.08
N THR A 92 2.03 27.06 11.21
CA THR A 92 2.49 28.44 11.45
C THR A 92 3.92 28.52 11.97
N ARG A 93 4.50 27.37 12.34
CA ARG A 93 5.88 27.24 12.83
C ARG A 93 6.86 27.04 11.68
N SER A 94 8.13 27.35 11.96
CA SER A 94 9.25 27.07 11.04
C SER A 94 10.38 26.36 11.78
N PRO A 95 10.63 25.06 11.50
CA PRO A 95 9.85 24.17 10.63
C PRO A 95 8.40 23.95 11.13
N LYS A 96 7.50 23.55 10.22
CA LYS A 96 6.10 23.19 10.59
C LYS A 96 6.11 22.00 11.54
N THR A 97 5.22 21.97 12.52
CA THR A 97 5.28 20.97 13.61
C THR A 97 4.14 19.98 13.55
N ILE A 98 4.43 18.74 13.96
CA ILE A 98 3.46 17.66 14.12
C ILE A 98 3.61 17.04 15.50
N ASP A 99 2.49 16.72 16.13
CA ASP A 99 2.45 15.92 17.36
C ASP A 99 1.66 14.65 17.11
N LEU A 100 2.21 13.50 17.53
CA LEU A 100 1.55 12.20 17.50
C LEU A 100 1.42 11.67 18.93
N THR A 101 0.20 11.51 19.42
CA THR A 101 -0.05 11.13 20.82
C THR A 101 -0.69 9.76 20.92
N ALA A 102 -0.05 8.84 21.64
CA ALA A 102 -0.58 7.52 21.97
C ALA A 102 -0.35 7.23 23.45
N LYS A 103 -1.38 6.71 24.15
CA LYS A 103 -1.32 6.31 25.58
C LYS A 103 -0.63 7.35 26.48
N ALA A 104 -1.05 8.62 26.39
CA ALA A 104 -0.51 9.76 27.14
C ALA A 104 0.96 10.14 26.86
N VAL A 105 1.60 9.50 25.87
CA VAL A 105 2.92 9.87 25.36
C VAL A 105 2.75 10.64 24.05
N THR A 106 3.27 11.87 24.02
CA THR A 106 3.32 12.69 22.80
C THR A 106 4.71 12.65 22.19
N ILE A 107 4.76 12.14 20.96
CA ILE A 107 5.91 12.17 20.07
C ILE A 107 5.88 13.51 19.34
N ARG A 108 6.92 14.31 19.54
CA ARG A 108 7.02 15.64 18.94
C ARG A 108 7.86 15.58 17.68
N GLY A 109 7.39 16.23 16.62
CA GLY A 109 8.08 16.25 15.35
C GLY A 109 7.95 17.53 14.56
N VAL A 110 8.62 17.54 13.42
CA VAL A 110 8.46 18.52 12.36
C VAL A 110 8.14 17.81 11.06
N TYR A 111 7.45 18.50 10.16
CA TYR A 111 7.05 17.94 8.87
C TYR A 111 7.21 18.95 7.74
N ARG A 112 7.34 18.42 6.53
CA ARG A 112 7.23 19.19 5.28
C ARG A 112 6.66 18.32 4.17
N PHE A 113 6.02 18.97 3.21
CA PHE A 113 5.62 18.34 1.95
C PHE A 113 6.64 18.68 0.88
N ASP A 114 7.15 17.65 0.21
CA ASP A 114 8.07 17.77 -0.92
C ASP A 114 7.33 17.32 -2.19
N GLY A 115 6.56 18.24 -2.77
CA GLY A 115 5.63 17.89 -3.84
C GLY A 115 4.52 16.97 -3.32
N ASP A 116 4.49 15.73 -3.81
CA ASP A 116 3.53 14.69 -3.41
C ASP A 116 3.99 13.84 -2.21
N ASP A 117 5.24 14.04 -1.75
CA ASP A 117 5.87 13.26 -0.70
C ASP A 117 5.76 13.98 0.66
N LEU A 118 5.77 13.22 1.74
CA LEU A 118 5.74 13.71 3.12
C LEU A 118 7.06 13.34 3.81
N VAL A 119 7.70 14.31 4.43
CA VAL A 119 8.87 14.07 5.28
C VAL A 119 8.50 14.40 6.71
N LEU A 120 8.73 13.45 7.62
CA LEU A 120 8.54 13.62 9.06
C LEU A 120 9.89 13.48 9.77
N CYS A 121 10.22 14.38 10.66
CA CYS A 121 11.31 14.19 11.63
C CYS A 121 10.68 14.12 13.01
N LEU A 122 10.75 12.96 13.65
CA LEU A 122 10.10 12.69 14.93
C LEU A 122 11.16 12.44 16.01
N SER A 123 10.98 13.04 17.18
CA SER A 123 11.80 12.74 18.36
C SER A 123 11.13 11.68 19.23
N ILE A 124 11.88 10.63 19.58
CA ILE A 124 11.53 9.66 20.63
C ILE A 124 11.91 10.17 22.04
N GLY A 125 12.56 11.32 22.14
CA GLY A 125 12.85 12.00 23.40
C GLY A 125 11.88 13.14 23.69
N ALA A 126 12.24 14.01 24.63
CA ALA A 126 11.36 15.09 25.08
C ALA A 126 11.32 16.30 24.12
N ASN A 127 12.41 16.54 23.39
CA ASN A 127 12.60 17.77 22.63
C ASN A 127 12.11 17.62 21.20
N ARG A 128 11.38 18.64 20.71
CA ARG A 128 11.00 18.70 19.31
C ARG A 128 12.24 18.91 18.43
N PRO A 129 12.41 18.18 17.31
CA PRO A 129 13.45 18.47 16.35
C PRO A 129 13.30 19.88 15.77
N THR A 130 14.43 20.55 15.50
CA THR A 130 14.45 21.89 14.87
C THR A 130 14.88 21.86 13.40
N ASP A 131 15.28 20.68 12.92
CA ASP A 131 15.68 20.41 11.54
C ASP A 131 15.25 18.99 11.11
N PHE A 132 15.44 18.68 9.83
CA PHE A 132 15.16 17.36 9.25
C PHE A 132 16.44 16.54 9.18
N ALA A 133 17.07 16.27 10.32
CA ALA A 133 18.32 15.52 10.38
C ALA A 133 18.36 14.57 11.57
N THR A 134 19.06 13.46 11.40
CA THR A 134 19.41 12.55 12.50
C THR A 134 20.90 12.65 12.82
N ARG A 135 21.28 12.36 14.07
CA ARG A 135 22.67 12.44 14.55
C ARG A 135 23.01 11.20 15.36
N ALA A 136 24.28 10.80 15.36
CA ALA A 136 24.75 9.69 16.18
C ALA A 136 24.45 9.96 17.67
N GLY A 137 23.84 8.99 18.36
CA GLY A 137 23.41 9.15 19.76
C GLY A 137 22.18 10.05 19.97
N GLY A 138 21.61 10.62 18.90
CA GLY A 138 20.40 11.42 18.96
C GLY A 138 19.13 10.59 19.12
N ASP A 139 18.04 11.29 19.43
CA ASP A 139 16.70 10.77 19.69
C ASP A 139 15.72 11.02 18.53
N THR A 140 16.22 11.37 17.35
CA THR A 140 15.40 11.71 16.19
C THR A 140 15.44 10.61 15.11
N GLU A 141 14.29 10.33 14.51
CA GLU A 141 14.14 9.52 13.30
C GLU A 141 13.52 10.37 12.19
N VAL A 142 14.06 10.28 10.97
CA VAL A 142 13.50 10.96 9.77
C VAL A 142 12.85 9.92 8.87
N PHE A 143 11.58 10.14 8.54
CA PHE A 143 10.79 9.30 7.66
C PHE A 143 10.55 10.03 6.34
N THR A 144 10.78 9.32 5.24
CA THR A 144 10.35 9.74 3.91
C THR A 144 9.18 8.87 3.50
N LEU A 145 8.05 9.49 3.18
CA LEU A 145 6.82 8.79 2.86
C LEU A 145 6.24 9.21 1.52
N LYS A 146 5.74 8.23 0.76
CA LYS A 146 5.02 8.43 -0.50
C LYS A 146 3.54 8.15 -0.33
N ARG A 147 2.69 8.94 -0.97
CA ARG A 147 1.24 8.75 -0.89
C ARG A 147 0.81 7.44 -1.55
N SER A 148 -0.02 6.68 -0.85
CA SER A 148 -0.73 5.52 -1.39
C SER A 148 -1.81 5.97 -2.37
N ARG A 149 -1.79 5.42 -3.59
CA ARG A 149 -2.73 5.74 -4.67
C ARG A 149 -3.76 4.64 -4.91
N TRP A 150 -4.04 3.85 -3.87
CA TRP A 150 -4.95 2.71 -3.99
C TRP A 150 -6.41 3.13 -4.12
N GLU A 151 -6.98 2.88 -5.29
CA GLU A 151 -8.34 3.27 -5.65
C GLU A 151 -9.07 2.10 -6.34
N ARG A 152 -10.40 2.18 -6.35
CA ARG A 152 -11.23 1.19 -7.05
C ARG A 152 -11.15 1.41 -8.55
N TYR A 153 -10.64 0.42 -9.28
CA TYR A 153 -10.74 0.33 -10.73
C TYR A 153 -11.85 -0.64 -11.13
N SER A 154 -12.58 -0.33 -12.21
CA SER A 154 -13.61 -1.22 -12.77
C SER A 154 -13.52 -1.20 -14.29
N ASP A 155 -13.41 -2.38 -14.88
CA ASP A 155 -13.47 -2.58 -16.31
C ASP A 155 -14.78 -3.27 -16.66
N LYS A 156 -15.65 -2.53 -17.35
CA LYS A 156 -16.95 -3.03 -17.80
C LYS A 156 -16.81 -4.08 -18.91
N ALA A 157 -15.84 -3.92 -19.80
CA ALA A 157 -15.60 -4.86 -20.89
C ALA A 157 -14.99 -6.16 -20.35
N GLY A 158 -14.07 -6.04 -19.39
CA GLY A 158 -13.47 -7.13 -18.63
C GLY A 158 -14.41 -7.78 -17.61
N GLY A 159 -15.51 -7.12 -17.25
CA GLY A 159 -16.53 -7.66 -16.34
C GLY A 159 -16.05 -7.77 -14.90
N PHE A 160 -15.16 -6.89 -14.43
CA PHE A 160 -14.62 -6.94 -13.08
C PHE A 160 -14.44 -5.55 -12.48
N GLY A 161 -14.22 -5.51 -11.16
CA GLY A 161 -13.51 -4.42 -10.54
C GLY A 161 -12.57 -4.92 -9.45
N VAL A 162 -11.52 -4.15 -9.19
CA VAL A 162 -10.45 -4.48 -8.25
C VAL A 162 -9.85 -3.18 -7.69
N ASP A 163 -9.31 -3.20 -6.49
CA ASP A 163 -8.52 -2.07 -5.99
C ASP A 163 -7.09 -2.16 -6.58
N LEU A 164 -6.56 -1.05 -7.07
CA LEU A 164 -5.21 -0.96 -7.65
C LEU A 164 -4.48 0.30 -7.15
N PRO A 165 -3.14 0.27 -7.01
CA PRO A 165 -2.33 1.42 -6.57
C PRO A 165 -2.13 2.49 -7.67
N GLY A 166 -3.18 2.78 -8.43
CA GLY A 166 -3.16 3.71 -9.54
C GLY A 166 -3.96 3.20 -10.73
N LYS A 167 -4.04 4.03 -11.78
CA LYS A 167 -4.72 3.67 -13.03
C LYS A 167 -3.86 2.67 -13.83
N PRO A 168 -4.43 1.53 -14.27
CA PRO A 168 -3.70 0.56 -15.07
C PRO A 168 -3.43 1.03 -16.49
N GLU A 169 -2.28 0.60 -17.03
CA GLU A 169 -2.04 0.52 -18.46
C GLU A 169 -2.64 -0.78 -19.00
N GLU A 170 -3.44 -0.68 -20.06
CA GLU A 170 -4.06 -1.83 -20.72
C GLU A 170 -3.24 -2.28 -21.92
N ARG A 171 -3.02 -3.59 -22.03
CA ARG A 171 -2.28 -4.22 -23.13
C ARG A 171 -3.00 -5.48 -23.60
N LYS A 172 -3.25 -5.58 -24.90
CA LYS A 172 -3.81 -6.79 -25.51
C LYS A 172 -2.67 -7.74 -25.90
N ARG A 173 -2.83 -9.02 -25.56
CA ARG A 173 -1.95 -10.14 -25.90
C ARG A 173 -2.83 -11.30 -26.35
N ASP A 174 -2.90 -11.51 -27.66
CA ASP A 174 -3.85 -12.44 -28.28
C ASP A 174 -5.29 -12.14 -27.83
N ALA A 175 -5.98 -13.14 -27.25
CA ALA A 175 -7.31 -12.96 -26.66
C ALA A 175 -7.29 -12.29 -25.27
N THR A 176 -6.12 -12.20 -24.61
CA THR A 176 -6.00 -11.74 -23.23
C THR A 176 -5.81 -10.23 -23.16
N THR A 177 -6.53 -9.56 -22.26
CA THR A 177 -6.24 -8.16 -21.90
C THR A 177 -5.55 -8.12 -20.55
N VAL A 178 -4.37 -7.53 -20.48
CA VAL A 178 -3.57 -7.35 -19.26
C VAL A 178 -3.62 -5.90 -18.81
N HIS A 179 -3.94 -5.69 -17.53
CA HIS A 179 -3.99 -4.40 -16.85
C HIS A 179 -2.78 -4.34 -15.90
N ALA A 180 -1.85 -3.42 -16.14
CA ALA A 180 -0.61 -3.32 -15.38
C ALA A 180 -0.52 -2.00 -14.60
N VAL A 181 -0.22 -2.06 -13.31
CA VAL A 181 0.08 -0.89 -12.46
C VAL A 181 1.41 -1.11 -11.76
N LYS A 182 2.38 -0.25 -12.03
CA LYS A 182 3.65 -0.21 -11.29
C LYS A 182 3.44 0.62 -10.02
N SER A 183 3.71 0.02 -8.86
CA SER A 183 3.75 0.72 -7.58
C SER A 183 5.21 1.01 -7.23
N GLU A 184 5.64 2.24 -7.45
CA GLU A 184 6.98 2.69 -7.08
C GLU A 184 7.25 2.54 -5.57
N PRO A 185 6.35 2.96 -4.65
CA PRO A 185 6.59 2.82 -3.21
C PRO A 185 6.70 1.36 -2.75
N GLU A 186 5.97 0.45 -3.41
CA GLU A 186 6.00 -0.98 -3.09
C GLU A 186 7.06 -1.76 -3.90
N ARG A 187 7.71 -1.15 -4.90
CA ARG A 187 8.64 -1.78 -5.87
C ARG A 187 8.07 -3.02 -6.56
N VAL A 188 6.77 -3.09 -6.78
CA VAL A 188 6.11 -4.22 -7.45
C VAL A 188 5.20 -3.75 -8.58
N THR A 189 4.88 -4.66 -9.49
CA THR A 189 3.85 -4.48 -10.51
C THR A 189 2.65 -5.36 -10.17
N TYR A 190 1.47 -4.75 -10.14
CA TYR A 190 0.18 -5.42 -10.05
C TYR A 190 -0.33 -5.64 -11.46
N LEU A 191 -0.70 -6.88 -11.77
CA LEU A 191 -1.11 -7.33 -13.08
C LEU A 191 -2.45 -8.06 -12.96
N LEU A 192 -3.42 -7.66 -13.75
CA LEU A 192 -4.69 -8.36 -13.90
C LEU A 192 -4.92 -8.73 -15.36
N ALA A 193 -4.98 -10.02 -15.65
CA ALA A 193 -5.29 -10.55 -16.96
C ALA A 193 -6.72 -11.06 -17.01
N VAL A 194 -7.41 -10.77 -18.12
CA VAL A 194 -8.73 -11.33 -18.45
C VAL A 194 -8.68 -11.96 -19.83
N THR A 195 -9.07 -13.22 -19.91
CA THR A 195 -9.18 -13.99 -21.16
C THR A 195 -10.65 -14.35 -21.38
N PRO A 196 -11.30 -13.87 -22.46
CA PRO A 196 -12.68 -14.23 -22.77
C PRO A 196 -12.77 -15.68 -23.24
N LEU A 197 -13.90 -16.31 -22.95
CA LEU A 197 -14.28 -17.67 -23.30
C LEU A 197 -15.62 -17.65 -24.04
N ALA A 198 -15.91 -18.70 -24.79
CA ALA A 198 -17.18 -18.81 -25.54
C ALA A 198 -18.42 -18.93 -24.63
N GLY A 199 -18.22 -19.25 -23.36
CA GLY A 199 -19.26 -19.44 -22.33
C GLY A 199 -18.66 -20.08 -21.09
N PRO A 200 -19.50 -20.54 -20.13
CA PRO A 200 -19.07 -21.32 -18.98
C PRO A 200 -18.22 -22.52 -19.41
N PRO A 201 -16.92 -22.57 -19.06
CA PRO A 201 -16.05 -23.64 -19.52
C PRO A 201 -16.32 -24.93 -18.75
N ASP A 202 -16.14 -26.07 -19.43
CA ASP A 202 -15.86 -27.33 -18.73
C ASP A 202 -14.47 -27.29 -18.08
N GLU A 203 -14.12 -28.32 -17.32
CA GLU A 203 -12.86 -28.37 -16.57
C GLU A 203 -11.62 -28.24 -17.47
N LYS A 204 -11.61 -28.94 -18.61
CA LYS A 204 -10.49 -28.93 -19.55
C LYS A 204 -10.32 -27.56 -20.22
N ALA A 205 -11.43 -26.94 -20.63
CA ALA A 205 -11.42 -25.61 -21.20
C ALA A 205 -11.00 -24.55 -20.16
N ALA A 206 -11.43 -24.71 -18.90
CA ALA A 206 -11.03 -23.85 -17.80
C ALA A 206 -9.52 -23.91 -17.55
N ASP A 207 -8.94 -25.11 -17.53
CA ASP A 207 -7.50 -25.31 -17.33
C ASP A 207 -6.68 -24.69 -18.48
N ALA A 208 -7.07 -24.93 -19.73
CA ALA A 208 -6.41 -24.33 -20.89
C ALA A 208 -6.46 -22.79 -20.85
N ALA A 209 -7.61 -22.23 -20.46
CA ALA A 209 -7.77 -20.79 -20.32
C ALA A 209 -6.94 -20.20 -19.17
N ILE A 210 -6.87 -20.91 -18.04
CA ILE A 210 -6.02 -20.53 -16.90
C ILE A 210 -4.54 -20.55 -17.31
N ASP A 211 -4.10 -21.57 -18.04
CA ASP A 211 -2.71 -21.68 -18.49
C ASP A 211 -2.35 -20.57 -19.50
N ALA A 212 -3.25 -20.25 -20.44
CA ALA A 212 -3.08 -19.12 -21.35
C ALA A 212 -3.00 -17.78 -20.59
N THR A 213 -3.88 -17.59 -19.60
CA THR A 213 -3.89 -16.40 -18.74
C THR A 213 -2.59 -16.26 -17.94
N ARG A 214 -2.08 -17.38 -17.40
CA ARG A 214 -0.79 -17.43 -16.71
C ARG A 214 0.36 -17.05 -17.65
N ALA A 215 0.39 -17.60 -18.86
CA ALA A 215 1.43 -17.30 -19.83
C ALA A 215 1.46 -15.81 -20.21
N ALA A 216 0.29 -15.19 -20.43
CA ALA A 216 0.19 -13.77 -20.72
C ALA A 216 0.72 -12.89 -19.56
N LEU A 217 0.42 -13.26 -18.31
CA LEU A 217 0.92 -12.56 -17.13
C LEU A 217 2.44 -12.68 -16.97
N LEU A 218 3.00 -13.88 -17.14
CA LEU A 218 4.44 -14.11 -17.03
C LEU A 218 5.20 -13.35 -18.12
N ALA A 219 4.69 -13.36 -19.35
CA ALA A 219 5.25 -12.60 -20.46
C ALA A 219 5.23 -11.08 -20.21
N GLU A 220 4.18 -10.54 -19.57
CA GLU A 220 4.13 -9.12 -19.20
C GLU A 220 5.09 -8.80 -18.03
N ALA A 221 5.15 -9.67 -17.02
CA ALA A 221 5.96 -9.42 -15.82
C ALA A 221 7.46 -9.49 -16.07
N ALA A 222 7.91 -10.45 -16.89
CA ALA A 222 9.33 -10.79 -17.00
C ALA A 222 9.81 -11.06 -18.44
N GLY A 223 8.96 -10.92 -19.45
CA GLY A 223 9.33 -11.20 -20.84
C GLY A 223 9.74 -12.67 -21.03
N PRO A 224 10.85 -12.98 -21.71
CA PRO A 224 11.30 -14.35 -21.98
C PRO A 224 11.99 -15.03 -20.78
N ALA A 225 11.79 -14.53 -19.56
CA ALA A 225 12.38 -15.09 -18.36
C ALA A 225 11.96 -16.53 -18.11
N LYS A 226 12.87 -17.34 -17.58
CA LYS A 226 12.52 -18.67 -17.09
C LYS A 226 11.72 -18.54 -15.79
N ALA A 227 10.54 -19.16 -15.77
CA ALA A 227 9.63 -19.13 -14.63
C ALA A 227 9.55 -20.53 -14.00
N THR A 228 9.80 -20.62 -12.69
CA THR A 228 9.74 -21.86 -11.92
C THR A 228 8.66 -21.74 -10.86
N VAL A 229 7.68 -22.65 -10.84
CA VAL A 229 6.66 -22.70 -9.79
C VAL A 229 7.28 -23.32 -8.55
N GLU A 230 7.40 -22.54 -7.47
CA GLU A 230 7.96 -22.99 -6.19
C GLU A 230 6.89 -23.53 -5.25
N PHE A 231 5.68 -22.98 -5.36
CA PHE A 231 4.54 -23.39 -4.56
C PHE A 231 3.28 -23.27 -5.39
N GLU A 232 2.40 -24.26 -5.26
CA GLU A 232 1.07 -24.26 -5.86
C GLU A 232 0.06 -24.80 -4.84
N ARG A 233 -1.10 -24.14 -4.78
CA ARG A 233 -2.27 -24.69 -4.10
C ARG A 233 -3.51 -24.49 -4.94
N THR A 234 -4.43 -25.44 -4.83
CA THR A 234 -5.72 -25.41 -5.51
C THR A 234 -6.84 -25.55 -4.49
N PHE A 235 -7.88 -24.74 -4.62
CA PHE A 235 -9.06 -24.78 -3.74
C PHE A 235 -10.31 -24.30 -4.49
N LYS A 236 -11.49 -24.58 -3.93
CA LYS A 236 -12.77 -24.17 -4.50
C LYS A 236 -13.29 -22.90 -3.85
N VAL A 237 -13.81 -21.98 -4.65
CA VAL A 237 -14.60 -20.83 -4.19
C VAL A 237 -15.93 -20.85 -4.95
N GLY A 238 -17.00 -21.27 -4.26
CA GLY A 238 -18.24 -21.65 -4.95
C GLY A 238 -17.97 -22.79 -5.94
N LEU A 239 -18.33 -22.59 -7.20
CA LEU A 239 -18.08 -23.56 -8.28
C LEU A 239 -16.71 -23.39 -8.97
N ALA A 240 -16.03 -22.26 -8.74
CA ALA A 240 -14.76 -21.98 -9.40
C ALA A 240 -13.60 -22.74 -8.74
N THR A 241 -12.74 -23.34 -9.56
CA THR A 241 -11.41 -23.79 -9.15
C THR A 241 -10.46 -22.59 -9.14
N VAL A 242 -9.83 -22.33 -8.00
CA VAL A 242 -8.83 -21.28 -7.83
C VAL A 242 -7.46 -21.93 -7.66
N ARG A 243 -6.48 -21.49 -8.45
CA ARG A 243 -5.06 -21.85 -8.32
C ARG A 243 -4.28 -20.66 -7.81
N GLU A 244 -3.49 -20.86 -6.75
CA GLU A 244 -2.55 -19.87 -6.26
C GLU A 244 -1.12 -20.37 -6.36
N LEU A 245 -0.24 -19.55 -6.91
CA LEU A 245 1.13 -19.88 -7.24
C LEU A 245 2.11 -18.90 -6.61
N THR A 246 3.25 -19.41 -6.15
CA THR A 246 4.49 -18.63 -6.01
C THR A 246 5.44 -19.05 -7.12
N VAL A 247 5.95 -18.07 -7.86
CA VAL A 247 6.79 -18.29 -9.04
C VAL A 247 8.09 -17.54 -8.86
N ALA A 248 9.22 -18.23 -8.96
CA ALA A 248 10.53 -17.62 -9.13
C ALA A 248 10.75 -17.27 -10.61
N LEU A 249 11.27 -16.07 -10.87
CA LEU A 249 11.51 -15.54 -12.21
C LEU A 249 13.03 -15.31 -12.38
N GLU A 250 13.65 -16.12 -13.22
CA GLU A 250 15.07 -15.99 -13.57
C GLU A 250 15.21 -14.97 -14.71
N VAL A 251 15.75 -13.80 -14.37
CA VAL A 251 16.11 -12.76 -15.35
C VAL A 251 17.59 -12.45 -15.22
N ASP A 252 18.33 -12.62 -16.32
CA ASP A 252 19.78 -12.43 -16.35
C ASP A 252 20.18 -11.07 -15.77
N GLY A 253 21.11 -11.10 -14.82
CA GLY A 253 21.69 -9.89 -14.21
C GLY A 253 20.73 -9.07 -13.33
N LYS A 254 19.56 -9.59 -12.95
CA LYS A 254 18.64 -8.92 -12.01
C LYS A 254 18.65 -9.58 -10.63
N ASP A 255 18.23 -8.81 -9.63
CA ASP A 255 17.88 -9.34 -8.31
C ASP A 255 16.88 -10.49 -8.42
N LYS A 256 16.84 -11.38 -7.42
CA LYS A 256 15.84 -12.46 -7.36
C LYS A 256 14.44 -11.90 -7.52
N LEU A 257 13.81 -12.17 -8.66
CA LEU A 257 12.46 -11.76 -8.95
C LEU A 257 11.51 -12.89 -8.59
N GLY A 258 10.37 -12.52 -8.01
CA GLY A 258 9.30 -13.44 -7.70
C GLY A 258 7.97 -12.92 -8.18
N ALA A 259 6.99 -13.81 -8.24
CA ALA A 259 5.60 -13.45 -8.43
C ALA A 259 4.68 -14.30 -7.56
N ARG A 260 3.59 -13.68 -7.10
CA ARG A 260 2.44 -14.36 -6.49
C ARG A 260 1.27 -14.23 -7.44
N VAL A 261 0.66 -15.34 -7.80
CA VAL A 261 -0.40 -15.40 -8.82
C VAL A 261 -1.63 -16.07 -8.25
N ARG A 262 -2.81 -15.52 -8.51
CA ARG A 262 -4.11 -16.19 -8.32
C ARG A 262 -4.81 -16.30 -9.67
N LEU A 263 -5.23 -17.51 -10.04
CA LEU A 263 -5.85 -17.83 -11.33
C LEU A 263 -7.18 -18.55 -11.10
N PHE A 264 -8.19 -18.26 -11.90
CA PHE A 264 -9.48 -18.96 -11.88
C PHE A 264 -10.28 -18.67 -13.15
N ALA A 265 -11.21 -19.57 -13.49
CA ALA A 265 -12.21 -19.33 -14.53
C ALA A 265 -13.61 -19.33 -13.92
N THR A 266 -14.47 -18.44 -14.40
CA THR A 266 -15.87 -18.31 -13.96
C THR A 266 -16.68 -17.55 -15.00
N GLY A 267 -17.95 -17.94 -15.20
CA GLY A 267 -18.76 -17.40 -16.30
C GLY A 267 -18.06 -17.62 -17.64
N ASP A 268 -18.03 -16.58 -18.47
CA ASP A 268 -17.42 -16.60 -19.80
C ASP A 268 -15.95 -16.15 -19.81
N ARG A 269 -15.22 -16.23 -18.68
CA ARG A 269 -13.89 -15.63 -18.54
C ARG A 269 -12.93 -16.45 -17.69
N ALA A 270 -11.64 -16.35 -18.01
CA ALA A 270 -10.55 -16.68 -17.10
C ALA A 270 -9.85 -15.39 -16.61
N PHE A 271 -9.48 -15.39 -15.34
CA PHE A 271 -8.84 -14.28 -14.66
C PHE A 271 -7.51 -14.71 -14.07
N GLY A 272 -6.55 -13.79 -14.09
CA GLY A 272 -5.29 -13.95 -13.39
C GLY A 272 -4.88 -12.66 -12.70
N LEU A 273 -4.60 -12.74 -11.40
CA LEU A 273 -4.16 -11.63 -10.58
C LEU A 273 -2.74 -11.92 -10.09
N MET A 274 -1.77 -11.17 -10.60
CA MET A 274 -0.35 -11.34 -10.29
C MET A 274 0.21 -10.09 -9.60
N VAL A 275 1.08 -10.33 -8.61
CA VAL A 275 1.99 -9.33 -8.05
C VAL A 275 3.40 -9.80 -8.33
N ALA A 276 4.19 -9.02 -9.07
CA ALA A 276 5.54 -9.39 -9.50
C ALA A 276 6.57 -8.28 -9.21
N GLY A 277 7.80 -8.66 -8.90
CA GLY A 277 8.89 -7.73 -8.56
C GLY A 277 10.02 -8.44 -7.81
N PRO A 278 10.93 -7.69 -7.17
CA PRO A 278 11.91 -8.27 -6.24
C PRO A 278 11.23 -9.14 -5.18
N GLU A 279 11.78 -10.32 -4.88
CA GLU A 279 11.15 -11.27 -3.95
C GLU A 279 10.84 -10.66 -2.58
N ASP A 280 11.74 -9.83 -2.05
CA ASP A 280 11.58 -9.16 -0.77
C ASP A 280 10.38 -8.19 -0.79
N ALA A 281 10.19 -7.48 -1.90
CA ALA A 281 9.07 -6.57 -2.12
C ALA A 281 7.74 -7.32 -2.30
N VAL A 282 7.74 -8.41 -3.08
CA VAL A 282 6.54 -9.23 -3.31
C VAL A 282 6.00 -9.85 -2.02
N ARG A 283 6.88 -10.19 -1.07
CA ARG A 283 6.50 -10.75 0.24
C ARG A 283 5.68 -9.79 1.11
N VAL A 284 5.98 -8.49 1.03
CA VAL A 284 5.37 -7.43 1.86
C VAL A 284 4.37 -6.56 1.11
N ALA A 285 4.25 -6.73 -0.20
CA ALA A 285 3.26 -6.04 -1.03
C ALA A 285 1.83 -6.32 -0.59
N ASN A 286 0.92 -5.40 -0.88
CA ASN A 286 -0.51 -5.48 -0.54
C ASN A 286 -1.31 -6.49 -1.40
N THR A 287 -0.74 -7.68 -1.63
CA THR A 287 -1.33 -8.80 -2.38
C THR A 287 -2.72 -9.16 -1.84
N GLY A 288 -2.90 -9.12 -0.51
CA GLY A 288 -4.19 -9.37 0.12
C GLY A 288 -5.26 -8.35 -0.28
N ARG A 289 -4.93 -7.04 -0.33
CA ARG A 289 -5.88 -6.00 -0.78
C ARG A 289 -6.24 -6.20 -2.25
N PHE A 290 -5.24 -6.43 -3.10
CA PHE A 290 -5.45 -6.67 -4.52
C PHE A 290 -6.39 -7.86 -4.76
N TRP A 291 -6.06 -9.01 -4.17
CA TRP A 291 -6.85 -10.24 -4.36
C TRP A 291 -8.22 -10.19 -3.71
N ASN A 292 -8.35 -9.65 -2.50
CA ASN A 292 -9.60 -9.67 -1.75
C ASN A 292 -10.57 -8.55 -2.16
N SER A 293 -10.11 -7.55 -2.92
CA SER A 293 -10.97 -6.51 -3.50
C SER A 293 -11.57 -6.89 -4.85
N PHE A 294 -11.04 -7.92 -5.52
CA PHE A 294 -11.56 -8.37 -6.81
C PHE A 294 -13.03 -8.80 -6.70
N ARG A 295 -13.87 -8.29 -7.59
CA ARG A 295 -15.28 -8.68 -7.73
C ARG A 295 -15.65 -8.78 -9.20
N LEU A 296 -16.53 -9.72 -9.54
CA LEU A 296 -17.17 -9.71 -10.84
C LEU A 296 -18.14 -8.53 -10.93
N ALA A 297 -18.25 -7.92 -12.11
CA ALA A 297 -19.21 -6.85 -12.33
C ALA A 297 -20.64 -7.38 -12.10
N GLY A 298 -21.41 -6.66 -11.27
CA GLY A 298 -22.78 -7.05 -10.91
C GLY A 298 -22.94 -7.85 -9.61
N GLU A 299 -21.85 -8.33 -8.99
CA GLU A 299 -21.92 -8.92 -7.64
C GLU A 299 -22.10 -7.81 -6.59
N LYS A 300 -23.25 -7.78 -5.91
CA LYS A 300 -23.45 -6.90 -4.75
C LYS A 300 -22.60 -7.39 -3.56
N LYS A 301 -22.08 -6.46 -2.76
CA LYS A 301 -21.45 -6.75 -1.47
C LYS A 301 -22.44 -7.55 -0.63
N LYS A 302 -22.09 -8.78 -0.22
CA LYS A 302 -22.80 -9.42 0.90
C LYS A 302 -22.43 -8.58 2.14
N ASN A 303 -23.45 -7.91 2.70
CA ASN A 303 -23.35 -7.20 3.98
C ASN A 303 -23.02 -8.17 5.11
#